data_AF-A0A954QXI2-F1
#
_entry.id   AF-A0A954QXI2-F1
#
_cell.length_a   1.000
_cell.length_b   1.000
_cell.length_c   1.000
_cell.angle_alpha   90.00
_cell.angle_beta   90.00
_cell.angle_gamma   90.00
#
_symmetry.space_group_name_H-M   'P 1'
#
loop_
_entity.id
_entity.type
_entity.pdbx_description
1 polymer ?
#
loop_
_entity_poly.entity_id
_entity_poly.type
_entity_poly.pdbx_seq_one_letter_code
_entity_poly.pdbx_strand_id
1 'polypeptide(L)'
;MGEMRFQIPRPEQLPDDAFRWAYMAGLEGIPVRSVNRMSGSTLIVDRDIDESGNLFIPWRVAGRDPLVLSTASLMERDEPYLLPVEIARGTLNRLRHQIHAWRSAERELESELQASADRAMQLFIEAATTQRDMDRAAELAGEAIDLAVATLEGVMTLTAADAIERRHQRETRLPTMMAVNVGCTELTAAETQGVLAAFNSAAVPVVWRRAEPNAGEFDWQTLDAQIEWCREVGLRVCGGPILRLDKGFLPDWLYLWEDDFEQIEACVASFVEAVVTRYHGKMHAWHCAARLNTDAALALEEEDMIRLAATVIQTARHADSKTPLIVSFDQPWGEYLAREDRDLSPLHFADALVRADLGIAGLGVEINLGYSPGGTL
;
A
#
# COMPACT_ATOMS: atom_id res chain seq x y z
N MET A 1 -0.47 -13.07 26.05
CA MET A 1 -0.42 -11.60 26.15
C MET A 1 1.02 -11.22 26.38
N GLY A 2 1.67 -10.78 25.31
CA GLY A 2 3.06 -10.34 25.33
C GLY A 2 3.14 -8.82 25.50
N GLU A 3 4.20 -8.36 26.16
CA GLU A 3 4.48 -6.92 26.35
C GLU A 3 5.90 -6.59 25.89
N MET A 4 6.04 -5.61 24.99
CA MET A 4 7.32 -5.10 24.54
C MET A 4 7.53 -3.66 25.02
N ARG A 5 8.70 -3.38 25.61
CA ARG A 5 9.04 -2.06 26.17
C ARG A 5 10.20 -1.43 25.42
N PHE A 6 10.05 -0.17 25.06
CA PHE A 6 11.00 0.59 24.25
C PHE A 6 11.30 1.93 24.90
N GLN A 7 12.54 2.13 25.29
CA GLN A 7 13.03 3.35 25.90
C GLN A 7 13.45 4.37 24.84
N ILE A 8 12.97 5.61 25.00
CA ILE A 8 13.14 6.71 24.04
C ILE A 8 13.74 7.90 24.79
N PRO A 9 15.08 8.00 24.90
CA PRO A 9 15.74 9.10 25.62
C PRO A 9 15.46 10.46 25.00
N ARG A 10 15.22 10.48 23.68
CA ARG A 10 14.99 11.68 22.86
C ARG A 10 13.65 11.62 22.13
N PRO A 11 12.52 11.92 22.80
CA PRO A 11 11.20 11.88 22.19
C PRO A 11 11.06 12.75 20.95
N GLU A 12 11.87 13.80 20.82
CA GLU A 12 11.92 14.68 19.65
C GLU A 12 12.34 13.98 18.34
N GLN A 13 12.91 12.78 18.41
CA GLN A 13 13.20 11.93 17.24
C GLN A 13 11.93 11.31 16.65
N LEU A 14 10.83 11.28 17.40
CA LEU A 14 9.54 10.81 16.93
C LEU A 14 8.67 11.99 16.46
N PRO A 15 7.86 11.79 15.41
CA PRO A 15 6.73 12.66 15.14
C PRO A 15 5.72 12.69 16.31
N ASP A 16 4.93 13.75 16.38
CA ASP A 16 3.82 13.81 17.33
C ASP A 16 2.86 12.64 17.06
N ASP A 17 2.36 12.01 18.13
CA ASP A 17 1.48 10.84 18.06
C ASP A 17 2.04 9.60 17.31
N ALA A 18 3.35 9.54 17.02
CA ALA A 18 3.97 8.41 16.30
C ALA A 18 3.68 7.04 16.96
N PHE A 19 3.59 6.99 18.29
CA PHE A 19 3.27 5.78 19.03
C PHE A 19 1.88 5.20 18.68
N ARG A 20 0.92 6.03 18.24
CA ARG A 20 -0.41 5.57 17.81
C ARG A 20 -0.36 4.82 16.49
N TRP A 21 0.68 5.06 15.69
CA TRP A 21 0.90 4.43 14.38
C TRP A 21 1.91 3.29 14.47
N ALA A 22 2.50 3.05 15.63
CA ALA A 22 3.42 1.94 15.81
C ALA A 22 2.66 0.61 15.73
N TYR A 23 3.29 -0.42 15.19
CA TYR A 23 2.75 -1.78 15.20
C TYR A 23 3.88 -2.79 15.24
N MET A 24 3.57 -3.99 15.71
CA MET A 24 4.48 -5.13 15.66
C MET A 24 4.08 -6.04 14.51
N ALA A 25 5.06 -6.64 13.83
CA ALA A 25 4.81 -7.73 12.88
C ALA A 25 5.78 -8.89 13.12
N GLY A 26 5.31 -10.11 12.89
CA GLY A 26 6.11 -11.32 12.98
C GLY A 26 6.93 -11.59 11.71
N LEU A 27 7.35 -12.85 11.53
CA LEU A 27 8.11 -13.29 10.34
C LEU A 27 7.37 -13.03 9.02
N GLU A 28 6.05 -13.14 9.03
CA GLU A 28 5.19 -12.96 7.85
C GLU A 28 5.03 -11.48 7.45
N GLY A 29 5.49 -10.55 8.29
CA GLY A 29 5.34 -9.11 8.04
C GLY A 29 3.91 -8.60 8.17
N ILE A 30 2.98 -9.41 8.67
CA ILE A 30 1.59 -9.03 8.92
C ILE A 30 1.50 -8.31 10.28
N PRO A 31 0.92 -7.09 10.33
CA PRO A 31 0.72 -6.37 11.58
C PRO A 31 -0.14 -7.15 12.55
N VAL A 32 0.26 -7.13 13.81
CA VAL A 32 -0.46 -7.73 14.92
C VAL A 32 -1.15 -6.63 15.68
N ARG A 33 -2.44 -6.84 15.98
CA ARG A 33 -3.23 -5.94 16.81
C ARG A 33 -2.51 -5.68 18.14
N SER A 34 -2.33 -4.39 18.46
CA SER A 34 -1.66 -4.00 19.70
C SER A 34 -2.27 -2.76 20.33
N VAL A 35 -2.11 -2.64 21.65
CA VAL A 35 -2.44 -1.43 22.41
C VAL A 35 -1.14 -0.73 22.77
N ASN A 36 -0.95 0.45 22.21
CA ASN A 36 0.28 1.21 22.39
C ASN A 36 0.04 2.35 23.38
N ARG A 37 0.93 2.47 24.37
CA ARG A 37 0.87 3.52 25.40
C ARG A 37 2.25 4.09 25.69
N MET A 38 2.29 5.37 25.98
CA MET A 38 3.49 6.06 26.48
C MET A 38 3.43 6.15 28.00
N SER A 39 4.48 5.69 28.66
CA SER A 39 4.71 5.86 30.10
C SER A 39 6.01 6.65 30.30
N GLY A 40 5.91 7.97 30.42
CA GLY A 40 7.08 8.85 30.42
C GLY A 40 7.83 8.78 29.09
N SER A 41 9.09 8.36 29.14
CA SER A 41 9.96 8.15 27.96
C SER A 41 9.99 6.69 27.47
N THR A 42 9.08 5.85 27.96
CA THR A 42 8.99 4.44 27.54
C THR A 42 7.71 4.21 26.74
N LEU A 43 7.85 3.70 25.52
CA LEU A 43 6.77 3.14 24.72
C LEU A 43 6.53 1.69 25.16
N ILE A 44 5.28 1.37 25.48
CA ILE A 44 4.83 0.02 25.82
C ILE A 44 3.86 -0.43 24.72
N VAL A 45 4.11 -1.61 24.17
CA VAL A 45 3.27 -2.25 23.15
C VAL A 45 2.74 -3.56 23.74
N ASP A 46 1.46 -3.56 24.08
CA ASP A 46 0.73 -4.72 24.60
C ASP A 46 0.05 -5.46 23.44
N ARG A 47 0.18 -6.78 23.39
CA ARG A 47 -0.31 -7.63 22.28
C ARG A 47 -0.76 -8.99 22.78
N ASP A 48 -1.61 -9.66 22.01
CA ASP A 48 -2.18 -10.95 22.44
C ASP A 48 -1.20 -12.13 22.30
N ILE A 49 -0.20 -12.01 21.43
CA ILE A 49 0.87 -12.99 21.21
C ILE A 49 2.17 -12.60 21.95
N ASP A 50 3.00 -13.59 22.31
CA ASP A 50 4.28 -13.44 23.01
C ASP A 50 5.52 -13.83 22.16
N GLU A 51 5.36 -13.90 20.83
CA GLU A 51 6.41 -14.29 19.89
C GLU A 51 7.40 -13.16 19.55
N SER A 52 8.55 -13.46 18.96
CA SER A 52 9.46 -12.40 18.47
C SER A 52 8.87 -11.61 17.30
N GLY A 53 9.19 -10.32 17.18
CA GLY A 53 8.72 -9.51 16.07
C GLY A 53 9.51 -8.22 15.87
N ASN A 54 9.19 -7.52 14.79
CA ASN A 54 9.75 -6.22 14.45
C ASN A 54 8.76 -5.13 14.87
N LEU A 55 9.24 -4.06 15.50
CA LEU A 55 8.46 -2.85 15.71
C LEU A 55 8.59 -1.96 14.48
N PHE A 56 7.48 -1.49 13.93
CA PHE A 56 7.37 -0.46 12.92
C PHE A 56 6.85 0.82 13.57
N ILE A 57 7.47 1.96 13.29
CA ILE A 57 7.08 3.25 13.89
C ILE A 57 7.51 4.41 12.98
N PRO A 58 6.68 5.48 12.83
CA PRO A 58 7.12 6.71 12.20
C PRO A 58 8.32 7.33 12.91
N TRP A 59 9.35 7.70 12.16
CA TRP A 59 10.62 8.22 12.66
C TRP A 59 11.03 9.47 11.89
N ARG A 60 11.53 10.51 12.59
CA ARG A 60 12.06 11.70 11.93
C ARG A 60 13.46 11.41 11.39
N VAL A 61 13.64 11.66 10.10
CA VAL A 61 14.93 11.53 9.42
C VAL A 61 15.34 12.90 8.88
N ALA A 62 16.60 13.28 9.07
CA ALA A 62 17.08 14.59 8.67
C ALA A 62 16.86 14.86 7.17
N GLY A 63 16.28 16.02 6.86
CA GLY A 63 16.01 16.47 5.49
C GLY A 63 14.87 15.73 4.77
N ARG A 64 14.05 14.96 5.50
CA ARG A 64 12.93 14.18 4.95
C ARG A 64 11.67 14.35 5.80
N ASP A 65 10.52 14.08 5.19
CA ASP A 65 9.30 13.83 5.96
C ASP A 65 9.46 12.55 6.80
N PRO A 66 8.68 12.39 7.89
CA PRO A 66 8.74 11.19 8.70
C PRO A 66 8.57 9.92 7.88
N LEU A 67 9.41 8.92 8.14
CA LEU A 67 9.38 7.62 7.48
C LEU A 67 9.02 6.55 8.49
N VAL A 68 8.22 5.56 8.09
CA VAL A 68 8.05 4.37 8.91
C VAL A 68 9.29 3.50 8.82
N LEU A 69 10.01 3.42 9.94
CA LEU A 69 11.19 2.58 10.09
C LEU A 69 10.86 1.39 10.97
N SER A 70 11.61 0.31 10.78
CA SER A 70 11.47 -0.88 11.60
C SER A 70 12.76 -1.30 12.29
N THR A 71 12.61 -1.90 13.47
CA THR A 71 13.67 -2.59 14.19
C THR A 71 14.08 -3.89 13.47
N ALA A 72 15.15 -4.53 13.94
CA ALA A 72 15.33 -5.97 13.69
C ALA A 72 14.27 -6.79 14.46
N SER A 73 14.24 -8.12 14.26
CA SER A 73 13.36 -8.98 15.06
C SER A 73 13.85 -9.02 16.51
N LEU A 74 12.94 -8.76 17.45
CA LEU A 74 13.20 -8.67 18.88
C LEU A 74 12.38 -9.73 19.61
N MET A 75 12.99 -10.38 20.59
CA MET A 75 12.30 -11.29 21.50
C MET A 75 11.66 -10.52 22.65
N GLU A 76 10.68 -11.12 23.29
CA GLU A 76 10.11 -10.57 24.52
C GLU A 76 11.08 -10.67 25.70
N ARG A 77 11.18 -9.59 26.49
CA ARG A 77 12.03 -9.53 27.70
C ARG A 77 11.58 -8.41 28.64
N ASP A 78 11.92 -8.55 29.92
CA ASP A 78 11.60 -7.55 30.96
C ASP A 78 12.33 -6.21 30.76
N GLU A 79 13.59 -6.26 30.30
CA GLU A 79 14.43 -5.08 30.13
C GLU A 79 14.03 -4.30 28.86
N PRO A 80 13.74 -2.99 28.97
CA PRO A 80 13.35 -2.21 27.80
C PRO A 80 14.47 -2.16 26.75
N TYR A 81 14.09 -2.18 25.48
CA TYR A 81 15.00 -1.94 24.37
C TYR A 81 15.28 -0.45 24.22
N LEU A 82 16.51 -0.06 23.86
CA LEU A 82 16.79 1.33 23.49
C LEU A 82 16.33 1.57 22.05
N LEU A 83 15.17 2.20 21.87
CA LEU A 83 14.49 2.30 20.57
C LEU A 83 15.36 2.85 19.45
N PRO A 84 16.09 3.98 19.62
CA PRO A 84 16.94 4.50 18.55
C PRO A 84 17.98 3.48 18.06
N VAL A 85 18.59 2.71 18.97
CA VAL A 85 19.59 1.70 18.62
C VAL A 85 18.95 0.53 17.86
N GLU A 86 17.75 0.10 18.25
CA GLU A 86 17.03 -0.95 17.54
C GLU A 86 16.57 -0.53 16.14
N ILE A 87 16.11 0.73 15.98
CA ILE A 87 15.77 1.29 14.67
C ILE A 87 17.01 1.42 13.79
N ALA A 88 18.14 1.86 14.35
CA ALA A 88 19.42 1.90 13.64
C ALA A 88 19.86 0.50 13.17
N ARG A 89 19.72 -0.52 14.04
CA ARG A 89 20.03 -1.92 13.71
C ARG A 89 19.17 -2.44 12.56
N GLY A 90 17.86 -2.20 12.61
CA GLY A 90 16.95 -2.61 11.53
C GLY A 90 17.26 -1.91 10.21
N THR A 91 17.52 -0.60 10.27
CA THR A 91 17.84 0.22 9.09
C THR A 91 19.16 -0.19 8.43
N LEU A 92 20.22 -0.42 9.21
CA LEU A 92 21.48 -0.92 8.68
C LEU A 92 21.37 -2.35 8.15
N ASN A 93 20.53 -3.20 8.74
CA ASN A 93 20.27 -4.52 8.20
C ASN A 93 19.67 -4.44 6.79
N ARG A 94 18.68 -3.56 6.57
CA ARG A 94 18.12 -3.29 5.24
C ARG A 94 19.15 -2.73 4.26
N LEU A 95 19.98 -1.77 4.69
CA LEU A 95 21.06 -1.23 3.86
C LEU A 95 22.05 -2.32 3.41
N ARG A 96 22.48 -3.19 4.33
CA ARG A 96 23.39 -4.29 4.02
C ARG A 96 22.79 -5.26 3.02
N HIS A 97 21.51 -5.61 3.17
CA HIS A 97 20.81 -6.46 2.21
C HIS A 97 20.75 -5.81 0.82
N GLN A 98 20.44 -4.51 0.73
CA GLN A 98 20.37 -3.81 -0.55
C GLN A 98 21.75 -3.75 -1.24
N ILE A 99 22.82 -3.41 -0.50
CA ILE A 99 24.19 -3.40 -1.03
C ILE A 99 24.60 -4.82 -1.47
N HIS A 100 24.25 -5.84 -0.69
CA HIS A 100 24.53 -7.22 -1.06
C HIS A 100 23.82 -7.62 -2.36
N ALA A 101 22.53 -7.30 -2.51
CA ALA A 101 21.77 -7.57 -3.73
C ALA A 101 22.39 -6.87 -4.95
N TRP A 102 22.81 -5.62 -4.80
CA TRP A 102 23.51 -4.86 -5.86
C TRP A 102 24.82 -5.55 -6.29
N ARG A 103 25.66 -5.94 -5.32
CA ARG A 103 26.93 -6.62 -5.59
C ARG A 103 26.74 -8.01 -6.19
N SER A 104 25.72 -8.74 -5.76
CA SER A 104 25.36 -10.06 -6.30
C SER A 104 24.90 -9.99 -7.76
N ALA A 105 24.49 -8.80 -8.23
CA ALA A 105 24.25 -8.53 -9.65
C ALA A 105 25.53 -8.11 -10.42
N GLU A 106 26.72 -8.39 -9.87
CA GLU A 106 28.03 -8.06 -10.43
C GLU A 106 28.18 -6.55 -10.71
N ARG A 107 27.64 -5.72 -9.82
CA ARG A 107 27.78 -4.27 -9.86
C ARG A 107 28.66 -3.79 -8.72
N GLU A 108 29.55 -2.86 -9.04
CA GLU A 108 30.33 -2.16 -8.03
C GLU A 108 29.53 -0.99 -7.47
N LEU A 109 29.71 -0.72 -6.17
CA LEU A 109 29.13 0.45 -5.53
C LEU A 109 30.14 1.60 -5.63
N GLU A 110 29.65 2.80 -5.94
CA GLU A 110 30.47 4.00 -5.96
C GLU A 110 31.18 4.21 -4.61
N SER A 111 32.42 4.69 -4.65
CA SER A 111 33.27 4.82 -3.45
C SER A 111 32.66 5.70 -2.37
N GLU A 112 31.93 6.76 -2.76
CA GLU A 112 31.23 7.66 -1.83
C GLU A 112 30.10 6.95 -1.09
N LEU A 113 29.26 6.20 -1.80
CA LEU A 113 28.18 5.41 -1.19
C LEU A 113 28.74 4.30 -0.29
N GLN A 114 29.85 3.67 -0.70
CA GLN A 114 30.53 2.68 0.14
C GLN A 114 31.05 3.30 1.43
N ALA A 115 31.75 4.43 1.35
CA ALA A 115 32.26 5.14 2.52
C ALA A 115 31.11 5.60 3.45
N SER A 116 30.00 6.05 2.88
CA SER A 116 28.78 6.41 3.62
C SER A 116 28.20 5.21 4.38
N ALA A 117 28.08 4.05 3.73
CA ALA A 117 27.62 2.82 4.37
C ALA A 117 28.54 2.37 5.52
N ASP A 118 29.86 2.42 5.30
CA ASP A 118 30.85 2.03 6.30
C ASP A 118 30.83 3.00 7.50
N ARG A 119 30.64 4.30 7.26
CA ARG A 119 30.50 5.29 8.33
C ARG A 119 29.21 5.09 9.14
N ALA A 120 28.08 4.80 8.49
CA ALA A 120 26.82 4.52 9.18
C ALA A 120 26.94 3.28 10.08
N MET A 121 27.65 2.23 9.60
CA MET A 121 27.96 1.05 10.40
C MET A 121 28.84 1.38 11.61
N GLN A 122 29.88 2.20 11.46
CA GLN A 122 30.74 2.62 12.57
C GLN A 122 29.96 3.35 13.66
N LEU A 123 29.13 4.33 13.27
CA LEU A 123 28.27 5.09 14.20
C LEU A 123 27.34 4.15 14.99
N PHE A 124 26.74 3.16 14.31
CA PHE A 124 25.90 2.18 14.98
C PHE A 124 26.68 1.26 15.93
N ILE A 125 27.88 0.82 15.57
CA ILE A 125 28.73 0.02 16.47
C ILE A 125 28.98 0.81 17.75
N GLU A 126 29.37 2.09 17.64
CA GLU A 126 29.59 2.96 18.79
C GLU A 126 28.31 3.13 19.63
N ALA A 127 27.15 3.36 18.98
CA ALA A 127 25.85 3.46 19.65
C ALA A 127 25.50 2.17 20.43
N ALA A 128 25.65 1.01 19.77
CA ALA A 128 25.32 -0.29 20.33
C ALA A 128 26.22 -0.68 21.51
N THR A 129 27.48 -0.24 21.53
CA THR A 129 28.43 -0.52 22.62
C THR A 129 28.36 0.50 23.77
N THR A 130 27.67 1.62 23.60
CA THR A 130 27.61 2.73 24.58
C THR A 130 26.25 2.88 25.25
N GLN A 131 25.37 1.87 25.15
CA GLN A 131 23.97 1.95 25.65
C GLN A 131 23.80 2.27 27.15
N ARG A 132 24.86 2.15 27.96
CA ARG A 132 24.85 2.60 29.37
C ARG A 132 24.68 4.12 29.50
N ASP A 133 25.18 4.87 28.52
CA ASP A 133 24.90 6.30 28.34
C ASP A 133 23.84 6.41 27.24
N MET A 134 22.58 6.43 27.68
CA MET A 134 21.42 6.32 26.78
C MET A 134 21.29 7.53 25.86
N ASP A 135 21.65 8.72 26.32
CA ASP A 135 21.62 9.94 25.52
C ASP A 135 22.67 9.89 24.43
N ARG A 136 23.91 9.50 24.77
CA ARG A 136 24.98 9.37 23.78
C ARG A 136 24.70 8.27 22.77
N ALA A 137 24.15 7.13 23.21
CA ALA A 137 23.76 6.06 22.31
C ALA A 137 22.62 6.48 21.37
N ALA A 138 21.64 7.25 21.85
CA ALA A 138 20.54 7.77 21.03
C ALA A 138 21.01 8.80 19.98
N GLU A 139 21.99 9.64 20.30
CA GLU A 139 22.65 10.55 19.33
C GLU A 139 23.28 9.78 18.19
N LEU A 140 24.21 8.87 18.53
CA LEU A 140 24.97 8.09 17.57
C LEU A 140 24.05 7.22 16.71
N ALA A 141 22.99 6.65 17.30
CA ALA A 141 22.00 5.89 16.57
C ALA A 141 21.19 6.78 15.60
N GLY A 142 20.83 7.99 16.00
CA GLY A 142 20.18 8.98 15.12
C GLY A 142 21.04 9.32 13.91
N GLU A 143 22.31 9.66 14.13
CA GLU A 143 23.28 9.93 13.06
C GLU A 143 23.46 8.71 12.13
N ALA A 144 23.49 7.50 12.69
CA ALA A 144 23.58 6.27 11.92
C ALA A 144 22.32 6.04 11.07
N ILE A 145 21.12 6.32 11.60
CA ILE A 145 19.85 6.22 10.87
C ILE A 145 19.82 7.20 9.70
N ASP A 146 20.13 8.47 9.94
CA ASP A 146 20.11 9.51 8.91
C ASP A 146 21.05 9.16 7.75
N LEU A 147 22.28 8.75 8.07
CA LEU A 147 23.26 8.38 7.06
C LEU A 147 22.88 7.08 6.33
N ALA A 148 22.34 6.08 7.05
CA ALA A 148 21.90 4.83 6.45
C ALA A 148 20.72 5.03 5.49
N VAL A 149 19.75 5.87 5.85
CA VAL A 149 18.60 6.21 4.99
C VAL A 149 19.05 6.97 3.74
N ALA A 150 19.91 7.98 3.89
CA ALA A 150 20.47 8.69 2.74
C ALA A 150 21.26 7.77 1.80
N THR A 151 22.02 6.83 2.36
CA THR A 151 22.76 5.83 1.57
C THR A 151 21.81 4.86 0.86
N LEU A 152 20.77 4.39 1.54
CA LEU A 152 19.72 3.53 0.97
C LEU A 152 19.09 4.19 -0.26
N GLU A 153 18.73 5.47 -0.17
CA GLU A 153 18.15 6.23 -1.29
C GLU A 153 19.08 6.29 -2.49
N GLY A 154 20.38 6.53 -2.26
CA GLY A 154 21.40 6.49 -3.32
C GLY A 154 21.49 5.13 -4.01
N VAL A 155 21.58 4.04 -3.23
CA VAL A 155 21.63 2.68 -3.78
C VAL A 155 20.34 2.31 -4.53
N MET A 156 19.17 2.72 -4.02
CA MET A 156 17.89 2.49 -4.68
C MET A 156 17.75 3.26 -5.99
N THR A 157 18.27 4.48 -6.04
CA THR A 157 18.30 5.29 -7.28
C THR A 157 19.15 4.62 -8.35
N LEU A 158 20.34 4.12 -8.00
CA LEU A 158 21.19 3.34 -8.91
C LEU A 158 20.48 2.05 -9.38
N THR A 159 19.81 1.36 -8.45
CA THR A 159 19.06 0.14 -8.74
C THR A 159 17.92 0.40 -9.74
N ALA A 160 17.17 1.48 -9.54
CA ALA A 160 16.08 1.86 -10.45
C ALA A 160 16.59 2.26 -11.83
N ALA A 161 17.67 3.04 -11.90
CA ALA A 161 18.27 3.48 -13.15
C ALA A 161 18.76 2.29 -14.00
N ASP A 162 19.51 1.36 -13.40
CA ASP A 162 20.00 0.17 -14.10
C ASP A 162 18.84 -0.76 -14.52
N ALA A 163 17.78 -0.90 -13.71
CA ALA A 163 16.59 -1.67 -14.09
C ALA A 163 15.87 -1.07 -15.32
N ILE A 164 15.76 0.26 -15.37
CA ILE A 164 15.17 0.98 -16.51
C ILE A 164 16.05 0.83 -17.75
N GLU A 165 17.37 1.01 -17.62
CA GLU A 165 18.32 0.88 -18.73
C GLU A 165 18.27 -0.52 -19.37
N ARG A 166 18.26 -1.59 -18.57
CA ARG A 166 18.14 -2.96 -19.07
C ARG A 166 16.85 -3.18 -19.87
N ARG A 167 15.73 -2.57 -19.47
CA ARG A 167 14.48 -2.66 -20.23
C ARG A 167 14.60 -1.92 -21.56
N HIS A 168 15.27 -0.76 -21.57
CA HIS A 168 15.50 -0.01 -22.81
C HIS A 168 16.43 -0.70 -23.82
N GLN A 169 17.28 -1.64 -23.38
CA GLN A 169 18.06 -2.48 -24.30
C GLN A 169 17.17 -3.41 -25.15
N ARG A 170 15.97 -3.75 -24.67
CA ARG A 170 15.01 -4.62 -25.39
C ARG A 170 13.95 -3.82 -26.12
N GLU A 171 13.54 -2.68 -25.55
CA GLU A 171 12.39 -1.90 -26.01
C GLU A 171 12.71 -0.41 -26.02
N THR A 172 12.54 0.26 -27.17
CA THR A 172 12.74 1.72 -27.24
C THR A 172 11.73 2.48 -26.37
N ARG A 173 10.51 1.94 -26.20
CA ARG A 173 9.47 2.49 -25.34
C ARG A 173 8.90 1.38 -24.47
N LEU A 174 8.85 1.62 -23.16
CA LEU A 174 8.28 0.66 -22.22
C LEU A 174 6.77 0.47 -22.47
N PRO A 175 6.27 -0.77 -22.50
CA PRO A 175 4.85 -1.06 -22.71
C PRO A 175 4.00 -0.81 -21.46
N THR A 176 4.62 -0.46 -20.33
CA THR A 176 3.98 -0.15 -19.05
C THR A 176 2.90 0.92 -19.23
N MET A 177 1.70 0.66 -18.75
CA MET A 177 0.63 1.65 -18.71
C MET A 177 0.91 2.61 -17.56
N MET A 178 1.13 3.88 -17.91
CA MET A 178 1.16 4.98 -16.97
C MET A 178 -0.17 5.73 -17.15
N ALA A 179 -1.10 5.44 -16.25
CA ALA A 179 -2.47 5.93 -16.31
C ALA A 179 -2.71 7.07 -15.33
N VAL A 180 -3.58 8.01 -15.72
CA VAL A 180 -4.14 9.03 -14.84
C VAL A 180 -5.62 8.78 -14.65
N ASN A 181 -6.14 9.03 -13.45
CA ASN A 181 -7.58 9.03 -13.21
C ASN A 181 -8.19 10.30 -13.82
N VAL A 182 -9.06 10.13 -14.82
CA VAL A 182 -9.69 11.25 -15.55
C VAL A 182 -10.96 11.77 -14.87
N GLY A 183 -11.36 11.15 -13.77
CA GLY A 183 -12.50 11.56 -12.98
C GLY A 183 -13.84 11.38 -13.70
N CYS A 184 -14.79 12.23 -13.34
CA CYS A 184 -16.17 12.18 -13.86
C CYS A 184 -16.64 13.56 -14.37
N THR A 185 -15.71 14.38 -14.83
CA THR A 185 -15.95 15.73 -15.36
C THR A 185 -15.10 15.92 -16.61
N GLU A 186 -15.58 16.74 -17.54
CA GLU A 186 -14.80 17.06 -18.74
C GLU A 186 -13.51 17.80 -18.35
N LEU A 187 -12.41 17.37 -18.95
CA LEU A 187 -11.11 18.00 -18.76
C LEU A 187 -11.04 19.28 -19.58
N THR A 188 -10.46 20.32 -19.00
CA THR A 188 -10.12 21.55 -19.72
C THR A 188 -9.02 21.28 -20.75
N ALA A 189 -8.85 22.22 -21.70
CA ALA A 189 -7.78 22.12 -22.69
C ALA A 189 -6.37 22.06 -22.06
N ALA A 190 -6.15 22.78 -20.96
CA ALA A 190 -4.89 22.77 -20.24
C ALA A 190 -4.62 21.42 -19.54
N GLU A 191 -5.63 20.86 -18.89
CA GLU A 191 -5.54 19.52 -18.28
C GLU A 191 -5.31 18.45 -19.33
N THR A 192 -6.02 18.52 -20.46
CA THR A 192 -5.84 17.59 -21.59
C THR A 192 -4.40 17.61 -22.10
N GLN A 193 -3.82 18.79 -22.31
CA GLN A 193 -2.44 18.91 -22.74
C GLN A 193 -1.46 18.31 -21.72
N GLY A 194 -1.67 18.58 -20.43
CA GLY A 194 -0.87 18.00 -19.35
C GLY A 194 -0.96 16.47 -19.31
N VAL A 195 -2.17 15.92 -19.45
CA VAL A 195 -2.41 14.48 -19.47
C VAL A 195 -1.68 13.81 -20.63
N LEU A 196 -1.83 14.34 -21.84
CA LEU A 196 -1.21 13.74 -23.04
C LEU A 196 0.31 13.87 -23.07
N ALA A 197 0.88 14.85 -22.36
CA ALA A 197 2.32 15.00 -22.23
C ALA A 197 2.93 13.97 -21.26
N ALA A 198 2.20 13.56 -20.22
CA ALA A 198 2.72 12.74 -19.14
C ALA A 198 2.27 11.27 -19.17
N PHE A 199 1.07 10.98 -19.68
CA PHE A 199 0.43 9.66 -19.56
C PHE A 199 0.20 9.01 -20.93
N ASN A 200 0.28 7.68 -20.97
CA ASN A 200 -0.01 6.89 -22.17
C ASN A 200 -1.32 6.10 -22.06
N SER A 201 -1.97 6.19 -20.91
CA SER A 201 -3.19 5.47 -20.55
C SER A 201 -4.07 6.35 -19.67
N ALA A 202 -5.33 5.97 -19.51
CA ALA A 202 -6.29 6.61 -18.62
C ALA A 202 -7.00 5.55 -17.79
N ALA A 203 -7.25 5.88 -16.52
CA ALA A 203 -8.14 5.13 -15.64
C ALA A 203 -9.48 5.86 -15.59
N VAL A 204 -10.53 5.22 -16.08
CA VAL A 204 -11.89 5.79 -16.11
C VAL A 204 -12.68 5.18 -14.96
N PRO A 205 -12.99 5.95 -13.90
CA PRO A 205 -13.67 5.43 -12.72
C PRO A 205 -15.11 5.08 -13.05
N VAL A 206 -15.53 3.88 -12.63
CA VAL A 206 -16.93 3.46 -12.66
C VAL A 206 -17.53 3.79 -11.29
N VAL A 207 -18.35 4.83 -11.23
CA VAL A 207 -19.00 5.27 -9.98
C VAL A 207 -20.44 4.75 -9.98
N TRP A 208 -20.71 3.64 -9.28
CA TRP A 208 -22.02 2.98 -9.29
C TRP A 208 -23.16 3.93 -8.94
N ARG A 209 -23.01 4.76 -7.91
CA ARG A 209 -23.94 5.82 -7.52
C ARG A 209 -24.38 6.74 -8.68
N ARG A 210 -23.48 7.02 -9.62
CA ARG A 210 -23.76 7.86 -10.79
C ARG A 210 -24.30 7.04 -11.97
N ALA A 211 -23.78 5.83 -12.14
CA ALA A 211 -24.17 4.94 -13.21
C ALA A 211 -25.58 4.37 -13.02
N GLU A 212 -26.04 4.20 -11.78
CA GLU A 212 -27.38 3.70 -11.43
C GLU A 212 -27.96 4.50 -10.24
N PRO A 213 -28.42 5.75 -10.47
CA PRO A 213 -28.93 6.62 -9.40
C PRO A 213 -30.15 6.02 -8.68
N ASN A 214 -31.01 5.31 -9.41
CA ASN A 214 -32.12 4.54 -8.88
C ASN A 214 -31.99 3.09 -9.35
N ALA A 215 -32.42 2.13 -8.52
CA ALA A 215 -32.34 0.70 -8.86
C ALA A 215 -33.00 0.40 -10.22
N GLY A 216 -32.22 -0.17 -11.14
CA GLY A 216 -32.62 -0.50 -12.52
C GLY A 216 -32.60 0.65 -13.52
N GLU A 217 -32.34 1.90 -13.09
CA GLU A 217 -32.29 3.08 -13.96
C GLU A 217 -30.85 3.54 -14.18
N PHE A 218 -30.29 3.22 -15.34
CA PHE A 218 -28.90 3.55 -15.65
C PHE A 218 -28.71 4.89 -16.33
N ASP A 219 -27.72 5.67 -15.87
CA ASP A 219 -27.20 6.87 -16.54
C ASP A 219 -25.73 6.66 -16.96
N TRP A 220 -25.54 6.46 -18.26
CA TRP A 220 -24.23 6.21 -18.84
C TRP A 220 -23.55 7.45 -19.42
N GLN A 221 -24.19 8.62 -19.39
CA GLN A 221 -23.73 9.79 -20.16
C GLN A 221 -22.29 10.20 -19.82
N THR A 222 -21.98 10.29 -18.53
CA THR A 222 -20.65 10.71 -18.07
C THR A 222 -19.59 9.66 -18.43
N LEU A 223 -19.90 8.38 -18.21
CA LEU A 223 -18.96 7.29 -18.45
C LEU A 223 -18.69 7.10 -19.95
N ASP A 224 -19.74 7.18 -20.78
CA ASP A 224 -19.63 7.15 -22.24
C ASP A 224 -18.74 8.30 -22.75
N ALA A 225 -18.95 9.52 -22.27
CA ALA A 225 -18.18 10.69 -22.68
C ALA A 225 -16.68 10.54 -22.35
N GLN A 226 -16.34 10.07 -21.15
CA GLN A 226 -14.94 9.87 -20.74
C GLN A 226 -14.25 8.78 -21.57
N ILE A 227 -14.94 7.66 -21.82
CA ILE A 227 -14.39 6.55 -22.62
C ILE A 227 -14.18 7.00 -24.06
N GLU A 228 -15.14 7.71 -24.65
CA GLU A 228 -15.00 8.19 -26.02
C GLU A 228 -13.86 9.20 -26.14
N TRP A 229 -13.77 10.16 -25.21
CA TRP A 229 -12.65 11.11 -25.16
C TRP A 229 -11.30 10.38 -25.10
N CYS A 230 -11.13 9.41 -24.20
CA CYS A 230 -9.89 8.63 -24.09
C CYS A 230 -9.52 7.94 -25.41
N ARG A 231 -10.51 7.44 -26.15
CA ARG A 231 -10.31 6.76 -27.43
C ARG A 231 -9.97 7.73 -28.55
N GLU A 232 -10.64 8.88 -28.60
CA GLU A 232 -10.35 9.94 -29.58
C GLU A 232 -8.91 10.44 -29.47
N VAL A 233 -8.40 10.59 -28.25
CA VAL A 233 -7.02 11.03 -28.00
C VAL A 233 -5.99 9.88 -28.03
N GLY A 234 -6.44 8.64 -28.25
CA GLY A 234 -5.57 7.47 -28.43
C GLY A 234 -4.94 6.90 -27.16
N LEU A 235 -5.52 7.16 -25.98
CA LEU A 235 -5.07 6.58 -24.71
C LEU A 235 -5.60 5.16 -24.53
N ARG A 236 -4.80 4.30 -23.90
CA ARG A 236 -5.28 3.00 -23.43
C ARG A 236 -6.21 3.20 -22.23
N VAL A 237 -7.35 2.53 -22.21
CA VAL A 237 -8.38 2.70 -21.19
C VAL A 237 -8.38 1.54 -20.20
N CYS A 238 -8.20 1.85 -18.91
CA CYS A 238 -8.47 0.94 -17.80
C CYS A 238 -9.83 1.35 -17.17
N GLY A 239 -10.83 0.48 -17.23
CA GLY A 239 -12.16 0.77 -16.68
C GLY A 239 -12.26 0.29 -15.24
N GLY A 240 -12.67 1.16 -14.32
CA GLY A 240 -12.96 0.80 -12.93
C GLY A 240 -12.22 1.66 -11.89
N PRO A 241 -12.27 1.26 -10.59
CA PRO A 241 -12.85 0.02 -10.09
C PRO A 241 -14.35 -0.08 -10.38
N ILE A 242 -14.86 -1.26 -10.78
CA ILE A 242 -16.30 -1.48 -11.01
C ILE A 242 -17.02 -1.54 -9.65
N LEU A 243 -16.50 -2.33 -8.72
CA LEU A 243 -17.01 -2.39 -7.34
C LEU A 243 -16.06 -1.67 -6.38
N ARG A 244 -16.64 -0.79 -5.58
CA ARG A 244 -15.98 -0.13 -4.44
C ARG A 244 -17.06 0.18 -3.40
N LEU A 245 -16.88 -0.30 -2.16
CA LEU A 245 -17.91 -0.23 -1.13
C LEU A 245 -17.89 1.05 -0.28
N ASP A 246 -17.15 2.06 -0.70
CA ASP A 246 -17.15 3.37 -0.05
C ASP A 246 -18.48 4.11 -0.26
N LYS A 247 -18.88 4.91 0.74
CA LYS A 247 -20.13 5.70 0.68
C LYS A 247 -20.26 6.54 -0.60
N GLY A 248 -19.17 7.12 -1.09
CA GLY A 248 -19.17 7.95 -2.30
C GLY A 248 -19.40 7.18 -3.61
N PHE A 249 -19.22 5.86 -3.61
CA PHE A 249 -19.34 5.00 -4.80
C PHE A 249 -20.64 4.22 -4.84
N LEU A 250 -21.16 3.83 -3.68
CA LEU A 250 -22.41 3.07 -3.60
C LEU A 250 -23.65 3.97 -3.79
N PRO A 251 -24.66 3.51 -4.56
CA PRO A 251 -25.97 4.16 -4.60
C PRO A 251 -26.67 4.16 -3.24
N ASP A 252 -27.45 5.21 -2.94
CA ASP A 252 -28.13 5.32 -1.65
C ASP A 252 -29.24 4.26 -1.46
N TRP A 253 -29.82 3.75 -2.54
CA TRP A 253 -30.86 2.72 -2.48
C TRP A 253 -30.32 1.35 -2.05
N LEU A 254 -29.01 1.11 -2.16
CA LEU A 254 -28.41 -0.19 -1.82
C LEU A 254 -28.44 -0.44 -0.30
N TYR A 255 -28.42 0.61 0.53
CA TYR A 255 -28.52 0.50 2.00
C TYR A 255 -29.85 -0.09 2.47
N LEU A 256 -30.90 -0.08 1.63
CA LEU A 256 -32.17 -0.75 1.97
C LEU A 256 -32.01 -2.28 2.10
N TRP A 257 -30.91 -2.83 1.59
CA TRP A 257 -30.59 -4.25 1.57
C TRP A 257 -29.39 -4.59 2.47
N GLU A 258 -28.97 -3.70 3.38
CA GLU A 258 -27.74 -3.89 4.17
C GLU A 258 -27.72 -5.18 5.01
N ASP A 259 -28.90 -5.69 5.39
CA ASP A 259 -29.07 -6.93 6.15
C ASP A 259 -29.29 -8.19 5.26
N ASP A 260 -29.29 -8.05 3.93
CA ASP A 260 -29.56 -9.13 2.96
C ASP A 260 -28.39 -9.26 1.98
N PHE A 261 -27.40 -10.07 2.36
CA PHE A 261 -26.20 -10.28 1.57
C PHE A 261 -26.52 -10.84 0.18
N GLU A 262 -27.42 -11.81 0.08
CA GLU A 262 -27.81 -12.43 -1.19
C GLU A 262 -28.38 -11.38 -2.16
N GLN A 263 -29.18 -10.45 -1.66
CA GLN A 263 -29.73 -9.37 -2.46
C GLN A 263 -28.65 -8.34 -2.88
N ILE A 264 -27.71 -8.01 -2.00
CA ILE A 264 -26.54 -7.18 -2.35
C ILE A 264 -25.71 -7.86 -3.44
N GLU A 265 -25.38 -9.15 -3.27
CA GLU A 265 -24.60 -9.94 -4.21
C GLU A 265 -25.27 -9.97 -5.59
N ALA A 266 -26.59 -10.16 -5.64
CA ALA A 266 -27.37 -10.13 -6.88
C ALA A 266 -27.34 -8.74 -7.56
N CYS A 267 -27.48 -7.66 -6.79
CA CYS A 267 -27.38 -6.30 -7.30
C CYS A 267 -25.98 -6.00 -7.87
N VAL A 268 -24.93 -6.42 -7.17
CA VAL A 268 -23.53 -6.29 -7.61
C VAL A 268 -23.32 -7.05 -8.92
N ALA A 269 -23.75 -8.31 -9.01
CA ALA A 269 -23.62 -9.10 -10.22
C ALA A 269 -24.33 -8.43 -11.41
N SER A 270 -25.57 -7.98 -11.22
CA SER A 270 -26.34 -7.28 -12.26
C SER A 270 -25.65 -5.99 -12.73
N PHE A 271 -25.09 -5.22 -11.80
CA PHE A 271 -24.37 -3.98 -12.14
C PHE A 271 -23.09 -4.27 -12.93
N VAL A 272 -22.29 -5.24 -12.48
CA VAL A 272 -21.04 -5.64 -13.14
C VAL A 272 -21.32 -6.15 -14.56
N GLU A 273 -22.34 -6.99 -14.74
CA GLU A 273 -22.74 -7.48 -16.06
C GLU A 273 -23.15 -6.31 -16.98
N ALA A 274 -23.99 -5.38 -16.50
CA ALA A 274 -24.40 -4.22 -17.29
C ALA A 274 -23.22 -3.35 -17.75
N VAL A 275 -22.27 -3.07 -16.85
CA VAL A 275 -21.06 -2.28 -17.17
C VAL A 275 -20.19 -3.01 -18.18
N VAL A 276 -19.82 -4.26 -17.90
CA VAL A 276 -18.87 -5.01 -18.73
C VAL A 276 -19.46 -5.32 -20.11
N THR A 277 -20.74 -5.69 -20.20
CA THR A 277 -21.42 -5.91 -21.48
C THR A 277 -21.51 -4.62 -22.31
N ARG A 278 -21.85 -3.48 -21.70
CA ARG A 278 -21.96 -2.20 -22.43
C ARG A 278 -20.63 -1.75 -23.03
N TYR A 279 -19.55 -1.92 -22.29
CA TYR A 279 -18.22 -1.42 -22.67
C TYR A 279 -17.28 -2.50 -23.19
N HIS A 280 -17.81 -3.69 -23.50
CA HIS A 280 -17.06 -4.78 -24.08
C HIS A 280 -16.27 -4.33 -25.33
N GLY A 281 -14.97 -4.65 -25.36
CA GLY A 281 -14.07 -4.27 -26.45
C GLY A 281 -13.65 -2.78 -26.47
N LYS A 282 -14.08 -1.98 -25.50
CA LYS A 282 -13.62 -0.59 -25.33
C LYS A 282 -12.50 -0.44 -24.30
N MET A 283 -12.32 -1.45 -23.43
CA MET A 283 -11.33 -1.47 -22.36
C MET A 283 -10.09 -2.28 -22.73
N HIS A 284 -8.94 -1.88 -22.19
CA HIS A 284 -7.68 -2.62 -22.27
C HIS A 284 -7.41 -3.45 -21.01
N ALA A 285 -7.98 -3.03 -19.87
CA ALA A 285 -8.00 -3.77 -18.62
C ALA A 285 -9.25 -3.37 -17.83
N TRP A 286 -9.80 -4.31 -17.07
CA TRP A 286 -10.86 -4.06 -16.10
C TRP A 286 -10.26 -4.09 -14.71
N HIS A 287 -10.49 -3.00 -13.97
CA HIS A 287 -10.30 -2.97 -12.54
C HIS A 287 -11.63 -3.40 -11.91
N CYS A 288 -11.71 -4.66 -11.51
CA CYS A 288 -12.94 -5.30 -11.05
C CYS A 288 -13.39 -4.75 -9.70
N ALA A 289 -12.51 -4.81 -8.71
CA ALA A 289 -12.80 -4.34 -7.36
C ALA A 289 -11.59 -3.66 -6.74
N ALA A 290 -11.87 -2.70 -5.87
CA ALA A 290 -10.88 -1.95 -5.10
C ALA A 290 -11.29 -1.84 -3.65
N ARG A 291 -10.30 -1.82 -2.75
CA ARG A 291 -10.45 -1.53 -1.31
C ARG A 291 -11.49 -2.41 -0.61
N LEU A 292 -11.65 -3.67 -1.02
CA LEU A 292 -12.56 -4.60 -0.34
C LEU A 292 -12.01 -5.07 1.02
N ASN A 293 -10.72 -4.85 1.28
CA ASN A 293 -10.10 -5.24 2.54
C ASN A 293 -10.22 -4.18 3.65
N THR A 294 -10.60 -2.94 3.33
CA THR A 294 -10.74 -1.84 4.29
C THR A 294 -12.13 -1.22 4.25
N ASP A 295 -12.57 -0.62 5.36
CA ASP A 295 -13.72 0.29 5.49
C ASP A 295 -14.85 0.10 4.46
N ALA A 296 -15.71 -0.90 4.68
CA ALA A 296 -16.92 -1.08 3.90
C ALA A 296 -18.06 -0.24 4.49
N ALA A 297 -18.77 0.53 3.65
CA ALA A 297 -19.96 1.25 4.10
C ALA A 297 -21.12 0.31 4.47
N LEU A 298 -21.07 -0.92 3.96
CA LEU A 298 -21.94 -2.03 4.29
C LEU A 298 -21.22 -2.86 5.36
N ALA A 299 -21.87 -3.17 6.48
CA ALA A 299 -21.28 -3.89 7.61
C ALA A 299 -21.12 -5.40 7.32
N LEU A 300 -20.43 -5.72 6.22
CA LEU A 300 -20.23 -7.08 5.72
C LEU A 300 -19.04 -7.75 6.43
N GLU A 301 -19.20 -9.05 6.68
CA GLU A 301 -18.16 -9.90 7.24
C GLU A 301 -17.05 -10.18 6.20
N GLU A 302 -15.86 -10.58 6.67
CA GLU A 302 -14.70 -10.80 5.78
C GLU A 302 -14.94 -11.91 4.74
N GLU A 303 -15.71 -12.95 5.09
CA GLU A 303 -16.09 -14.02 4.16
C GLU A 303 -16.98 -13.49 3.02
N ASP A 304 -17.96 -12.65 3.36
CA ASP A 304 -18.86 -12.02 2.41
C ASP A 304 -18.13 -11.05 1.47
N MET A 305 -17.10 -10.37 1.96
CA MET A 305 -16.21 -9.54 1.14
C MET A 305 -15.43 -10.37 0.10
N ILE A 306 -14.92 -11.54 0.48
CA ILE A 306 -14.25 -12.47 -0.45
C ILE A 306 -15.26 -13.00 -1.49
N ARG A 307 -16.46 -13.38 -1.04
CA ARG A 307 -17.55 -13.83 -1.94
C ARG A 307 -17.92 -12.76 -2.95
N LEU A 308 -18.10 -11.51 -2.52
CA LEU A 308 -18.37 -10.39 -3.43
C LEU A 308 -17.24 -10.18 -4.43
N ALA A 309 -15.98 -10.21 -3.99
CA ALA A 309 -14.84 -10.10 -4.88
C ALA A 309 -14.89 -11.19 -5.96
N ALA A 310 -15.14 -12.45 -5.55
CA ALA A 310 -15.26 -13.57 -6.46
C ALA A 310 -16.43 -13.39 -7.45
N THR A 311 -17.60 -12.96 -6.97
CA THR A 311 -18.78 -12.71 -7.81
C THR A 311 -18.53 -11.62 -8.85
N VAL A 312 -17.86 -10.51 -8.49
CA VAL A 312 -17.47 -9.47 -9.45
C VAL A 312 -16.55 -10.03 -10.52
N ILE A 313 -15.51 -10.78 -10.13
CA ILE A 313 -14.51 -11.32 -11.08
C ILE A 313 -15.16 -12.33 -12.02
N GLN A 314 -15.96 -13.26 -11.49
CA GLN A 314 -16.64 -14.29 -12.28
C GLN A 314 -17.63 -13.68 -13.26
N THR A 315 -18.42 -12.70 -12.80
CA THR A 315 -19.40 -12.01 -13.64
C THR A 315 -18.71 -11.22 -14.75
N ALA A 316 -17.65 -10.46 -14.40
CA ALA A 316 -16.85 -9.73 -15.39
C ALA A 316 -16.19 -10.67 -16.40
N ARG A 317 -15.66 -11.81 -15.95
CA ARG A 317 -15.03 -12.82 -16.82
C ARG A 317 -16.04 -13.50 -17.75
N HIS A 318 -17.28 -13.73 -17.28
CA HIS A 318 -18.35 -14.28 -18.09
C HIS A 318 -18.76 -13.31 -19.21
N ALA A 319 -18.91 -12.02 -18.86
CA ALA A 319 -19.27 -10.97 -19.82
C ALA A 319 -18.12 -10.59 -20.78
N ASP A 320 -16.86 -10.66 -20.32
CA ASP A 320 -15.66 -10.40 -21.12
C ASP A 320 -14.54 -11.41 -20.80
N SER A 321 -14.42 -12.42 -21.66
CA SER A 321 -13.44 -13.50 -21.50
C SER A 321 -12.01 -13.12 -21.88
N LYS A 322 -11.79 -11.98 -22.55
CA LYS A 322 -10.48 -11.65 -23.16
C LYS A 322 -9.74 -10.55 -22.42
N THR A 323 -10.47 -9.58 -21.87
CA THR A 323 -9.84 -8.43 -21.22
C THR A 323 -9.21 -8.85 -19.88
N PRO A 324 -7.96 -8.42 -19.59
CA PRO A 324 -7.33 -8.62 -18.28
C PRO A 324 -8.17 -8.06 -17.14
N LEU A 325 -8.33 -8.83 -16.06
CA LEU A 325 -9.05 -8.42 -14.85
C LEU A 325 -8.05 -8.15 -13.73
N ILE A 326 -8.23 -7.04 -13.01
CA ILE A 326 -7.36 -6.58 -11.92
C ILE A 326 -8.21 -6.38 -10.68
N VAL A 327 -7.69 -6.78 -9.52
CA VAL A 327 -8.27 -6.49 -8.20
C VAL A 327 -7.22 -5.79 -7.37
N SER A 328 -7.59 -4.73 -6.65
CA SER A 328 -6.64 -3.97 -5.84
C SER A 328 -7.03 -3.90 -4.37
N PHE A 329 -6.00 -3.73 -3.55
CA PHE A 329 -6.11 -3.70 -2.10
C PHE A 329 -5.51 -2.41 -1.56
N ASP A 330 -6.23 -1.80 -0.62
CA ASP A 330 -5.76 -0.64 0.15
C ASP A 330 -4.86 -1.08 1.28
N GLN A 331 -4.00 -0.18 1.77
CA GLN A 331 -3.13 -0.46 2.92
C GLN A 331 -2.46 -1.83 2.79
N PRO A 332 -1.61 -2.01 1.76
CA PRO A 332 -1.12 -3.32 1.33
C PRO A 332 -0.22 -3.99 2.37
N TRP A 333 0.26 -3.23 3.36
CA TRP A 333 1.03 -3.73 4.48
C TRP A 333 0.15 -4.19 5.65
N GLY A 334 -1.18 -4.16 5.51
CA GLY A 334 -2.13 -4.60 6.53
C GLY A 334 -2.24 -3.62 7.69
N GLU A 335 -1.99 -2.32 7.46
CA GLU A 335 -1.91 -1.30 8.50
C GLU A 335 -3.16 -1.23 9.40
N TYR A 336 -4.34 -1.51 8.83
CA TYR A 336 -5.59 -1.59 9.56
C TYR A 336 -5.60 -2.72 10.60
N LEU A 337 -4.91 -3.85 10.37
CA LEU A 337 -4.85 -4.99 11.30
C LEU A 337 -4.16 -4.65 12.63
N ALA A 338 -3.33 -3.59 12.64
CA ALA A 338 -2.73 -3.12 13.88
C ALA A 338 -3.77 -2.56 14.87
N ARG A 339 -4.97 -2.20 14.39
CA ARG A 339 -5.99 -1.44 15.15
C ARG A 339 -7.36 -2.11 15.13
N GLU A 340 -7.73 -2.67 13.99
CA GLU A 340 -9.01 -3.31 13.77
C GLU A 340 -8.96 -4.78 14.19
N ASP A 341 -10.11 -5.31 14.56
CA ASP A 341 -10.30 -6.73 14.85
C ASP A 341 -10.70 -7.44 13.55
N ARG A 342 -9.71 -7.69 12.71
CA ARG A 342 -9.85 -8.37 11.42
C ARG A 342 -8.77 -9.45 11.31
N ASP A 343 -9.10 -10.56 10.68
CA ASP A 343 -8.18 -11.69 10.53
C ASP A 343 -7.51 -11.72 9.15
N LEU A 344 -8.12 -11.11 8.14
CA LEU A 344 -7.68 -11.22 6.76
C LEU A 344 -6.77 -10.06 6.37
N SER A 345 -5.48 -10.34 6.18
CA SER A 345 -4.54 -9.37 5.58
C SER A 345 -4.81 -9.17 4.08
N PRO A 346 -4.36 -8.05 3.48
CA PRO A 346 -4.44 -7.86 2.03
C PRO A 346 -3.77 -9.00 1.25
N LEU A 347 -2.68 -9.54 1.79
CA LEU A 347 -1.96 -10.66 1.20
C LEU A 347 -2.77 -11.96 1.29
N HIS A 348 -3.41 -12.24 2.42
CA HIS A 348 -4.29 -13.40 2.57
C HIS A 348 -5.51 -13.31 1.66
N PHE A 349 -6.11 -12.12 1.55
CA PHE A 349 -7.20 -11.87 0.60
C PHE A 349 -6.74 -12.17 -0.84
N ALA A 350 -5.62 -11.56 -1.25
CA ALA A 350 -5.07 -11.78 -2.58
C ALA A 350 -4.74 -13.26 -2.85
N ASP A 351 -4.12 -13.96 -1.89
CA ASP A 351 -3.79 -15.39 -2.00
C ASP A 351 -5.06 -16.24 -2.15
N ALA A 352 -6.12 -15.96 -1.39
CA ALA A 352 -7.40 -16.65 -1.51
C ALA A 352 -7.99 -16.52 -2.93
N LEU A 353 -7.99 -15.31 -3.50
CA LEU A 353 -8.50 -15.07 -4.86
C LEU A 353 -7.64 -15.73 -5.94
N VAL A 354 -6.31 -15.72 -5.79
CA VAL A 354 -5.39 -16.37 -6.74
C VAL A 354 -5.54 -17.88 -6.69
N ARG A 355 -5.66 -18.48 -5.49
CA ARG A 355 -5.85 -19.93 -5.33
C ARG A 355 -7.19 -20.43 -5.83
N ALA A 356 -8.21 -19.58 -5.84
CA ALA A 356 -9.51 -19.87 -6.42
C ALA A 356 -9.50 -19.89 -7.97
N ASP A 357 -8.37 -19.56 -8.61
CA ASP A 357 -8.18 -19.57 -10.08
C ASP A 357 -9.27 -18.81 -10.84
N LEU A 358 -9.66 -17.65 -10.32
CA LEU A 358 -10.75 -16.83 -10.88
C LEU A 358 -10.37 -16.11 -12.19
N GLY A 359 -9.18 -16.38 -12.74
CA GLY A 359 -8.69 -15.75 -13.97
C GLY A 359 -8.30 -14.28 -13.82
N ILE A 360 -7.84 -13.87 -12.63
CA ILE A 360 -7.26 -12.55 -12.39
C ILE A 360 -5.94 -12.45 -13.16
N ALA A 361 -5.73 -11.33 -13.86
CA ALA A 361 -4.50 -11.06 -14.61
C ALA A 361 -3.48 -10.24 -13.81
N GLY A 362 -3.91 -9.54 -12.76
CA GLY A 362 -3.01 -8.79 -11.88
C GLY A 362 -3.64 -8.38 -10.56
N LEU A 363 -2.77 -8.14 -9.58
CA LEU A 363 -3.14 -7.57 -8.28
C LEU A 363 -2.66 -6.11 -8.25
N GLY A 364 -3.54 -5.21 -7.85
CA GLY A 364 -3.24 -3.81 -7.64
C GLY A 364 -2.85 -3.54 -6.19
N VAL A 365 -1.87 -2.67 -6.01
CA VAL A 365 -1.42 -2.19 -4.71
C VAL A 365 -1.80 -0.71 -4.63
N GLU A 366 -2.73 -0.37 -3.75
CA GLU A 366 -3.13 1.03 -3.56
C GLU A 366 -2.31 1.66 -2.45
N ILE A 367 -1.59 2.74 -2.78
CA ILE A 367 -0.72 3.44 -1.85
C ILE A 367 -1.18 4.89 -1.76
N ASN A 368 -1.78 5.24 -0.63
CA ASN A 368 -2.30 6.57 -0.31
C ASN A 368 -1.31 7.32 0.58
N LEU A 369 -0.20 7.78 0.00
CA LEU A 369 0.85 8.50 0.73
C LEU A 369 0.40 9.91 1.14
N GLY A 370 0.61 10.27 2.40
CA GLY A 370 0.39 11.64 2.91
C GLY A 370 -1.08 11.98 3.22
N TYR A 371 -1.97 10.99 3.31
CA TYR A 371 -3.38 11.18 3.63
C TYR A 371 -3.73 10.72 5.05
N SER A 372 -4.75 11.34 5.65
CA SER A 372 -5.33 10.92 6.92
C SER A 372 -6.80 11.36 6.99
N PRO A 373 -7.75 10.50 7.46
CA PRO A 373 -7.58 9.08 7.77
C PRO A 373 -7.40 8.21 6.50
N GLY A 374 -7.07 6.92 6.68
CA GLY A 374 -6.98 5.94 5.59
C GLY A 374 -5.71 6.02 4.73
N GLY A 375 -4.69 6.74 5.18
CA GLY A 375 -3.39 6.78 4.52
C GLY A 375 -2.62 5.47 4.68
N THR A 376 -1.78 5.20 3.68
CA THR A 376 -0.79 4.14 3.72
C THR A 376 0.45 4.64 4.45
N LEU A 377 1.01 3.81 5.34
CA LEU A 377 2.09 4.20 6.27
C LEU A 377 3.46 4.39 5.64
#